data_AF-A0A0R3SGU5-F1
#
_entry.id   AF-A0A0R3SGU5-F1
#
_cell.length_a   1.000
_cell.length_b   1.000
_cell.length_c   1.000
_cell.angle_alpha   90.00
_cell.angle_beta   90.00
_cell.angle_gamma   90.00
#
_symmetry.space_group_name_H-M   'P 1'
#
loop_
_entity.id
_entity.type
_entity.pdbx_description
1 polymer ?
#
loop_
_entity_poly.entity_id
_entity_poly.type
_entity_poly.pdbx_seq_one_letter_code
_entity_poly.pdbx_strand_id
1 'polypeptide(L)' 'MVDKYPVFAKDESVVDDFFGTKVDDPYRWLENPDSDKTKKFVQVQNDITMSFLDSCPYRNEIKSKYE' A
#
# COMPACT_ATOMS: atom_id res chain seq x y z
N MET A 1 4.35 5.88 -16.43
CA MET A 1 3.78 4.79 -15.59
C MET A 1 4.83 4.39 -14.58
N VAL A 2 4.42 3.94 -13.40
CA VAL A 2 5.37 3.39 -12.42
C VAL A 2 5.68 1.95 -12.86
N ASP A 3 6.85 1.76 -13.45
CA ASP A 3 7.25 0.46 -14.01
C ASP A 3 7.61 -0.57 -12.92
N LYS A 4 7.74 -0.14 -11.65
CA LYS A 4 8.06 -1.01 -10.51
C LYS A 4 7.52 -0.46 -9.20
N TYR A 5 6.80 -1.30 -8.45
CA TYR A 5 6.35 -0.95 -7.10
C TYR A 5 7.53 -0.75 -6.13
N PRO A 6 7.42 0.20 -5.20
CA PRO A 6 8.42 0.39 -4.15
C PRO A 6 8.54 -0.84 -3.27
N VAL A 7 9.76 -1.11 -2.84
CA VAL A 7 10.06 -2.18 -1.90
C VAL A 7 9.91 -1.63 -0.49
N PHE A 8 9.15 -2.33 0.34
CA PHE A 8 8.97 -2.01 1.76
C PHE A 8 9.63 -3.04 2.64
N ALA A 9 10.04 -2.61 3.83
CA ALA A 9 10.70 -3.47 4.80
C ALA A 9 9.75 -4.58 5.28
N LYS A 10 10.17 -5.82 5.06
CA LYS A 10 9.58 -7.03 5.63
C LYS A 10 10.17 -7.28 7.02
N ASP A 11 9.33 -7.72 7.95
CA ASP A 11 9.78 -8.20 9.25
C ASP A 11 9.73 -9.73 9.28
N GLU A 12 10.84 -10.37 8.90
CA GLU A 12 10.94 -11.83 8.84
C GLU A 12 10.93 -12.49 10.24
N SER A 13 10.94 -11.70 11.32
CA SER A 13 10.86 -12.23 12.68
C SER A 13 9.43 -12.54 13.13
N VAL A 14 8.42 -12.03 12.42
CA VAL A 14 7.01 -12.25 12.75
C VAL A 14 6.53 -13.56 12.12
N VAL A 15 6.50 -14.61 12.93
CA VAL A 15 6.03 -15.94 12.55
C VAL A 15 5.10 -16.48 13.62
N ASP A 16 3.88 -16.79 13.23
CA ASP A 16 2.89 -17.42 14.11
C ASP A 16 2.89 -18.95 13.95
N ASP A 17 2.47 -19.68 14.99
CA ASP A 17 2.25 -21.12 14.94
C ASP A 17 0.78 -21.44 15.12
N PHE A 18 0.18 -22.04 14.10
CA PHE A 18 -1.20 -22.51 14.11
C PHE A 18 -1.21 -24.04 14.03
N PHE A 19 -1.42 -24.68 15.18
CA PHE A 19 -1.53 -26.14 15.30
C PHE A 19 -0.32 -26.90 14.71
N GLY A 20 0.89 -26.37 14.90
CA GLY A 20 2.13 -26.93 14.37
C GLY A 20 2.49 -26.42 12.97
N THR A 21 1.66 -25.58 12.36
CA THR A 21 1.94 -24.95 11.06
C THR A 21 2.48 -23.54 11.28
N LYS A 22 3.71 -23.27 10.82
CA LYS A 22 4.32 -21.94 10.86
C LYS A 22 3.76 -21.05 9.74
N VAL A 23 3.38 -19.82 10.06
CA VAL A 23 2.84 -18.83 9.11
C VAL A 23 3.58 -17.50 9.30
N ASP A 24 4.29 -17.08 8.26
CA ASP A 24 5.04 -15.81 8.26
C ASP A 24 4.10 -14.63 7.98
N ASP A 25 4.19 -13.58 8.79
CA ASP A 25 3.46 -12.33 8.56
C ASP A 25 4.42 -11.12 8.53
N PRO A 26 5.19 -10.97 7.44
CA PRO A 26 6.24 -9.96 7.33
C PRO A 26 5.73 -8.52 7.28
N TYR A 27 4.42 -8.31 7.18
CA TYR A 27 3.79 -7.00 7.06
C TYR A 27 2.84 -6.67 8.22
N ARG A 28 2.88 -7.43 9.32
CA ARG A 28 2.15 -7.17 10.57
C ARG A 28 2.25 -5.71 11.04
N TRP A 29 3.37 -5.03 10.77
CA TRP A 29 3.56 -3.61 11.09
C TRP A 29 2.54 -2.67 10.42
N LEU A 30 1.92 -3.06 9.30
CA LEU A 30 0.85 -2.31 8.65
C LEU A 30 -0.45 -2.28 9.47
N GLU A 31 -0.63 -3.20 10.43
CA GLU A 31 -1.80 -3.21 11.32
C GLU A 31 -1.79 -2.05 12.32
N ASN A 32 -0.66 -1.35 12.51
CA ASN A 32 -0.60 -0.13 13.29
C ASN A 32 -0.73 1.11 12.36
N PRO A 33 -1.92 1.72 12.25
CA PRO A 33 -2.15 2.86 11.35
C PRO A 33 -1.44 4.14 11.80
N ASP A 34 -1.15 4.27 13.10
CA ASP A 34 -0.56 5.49 13.66
C ASP A 34 0.98 5.52 13.52
N SER A 35 1.60 4.39 13.17
CA SER A 35 3.04 4.31 12.99
C SER A 35 3.51 5.12 11.78
N ASP A 36 4.68 5.76 11.92
CA ASP A 36 5.29 6.52 10.82
C ASP A 36 5.62 5.62 9.62
N LYS A 37 5.93 4.35 9.88
CA LYS A 37 6.19 3.34 8.84
C LYS A 37 4.95 3.10 7.99
N THR A 38 3.78 2.92 8.61
CA THR A 38 2.49 2.73 7.92
C THR A 38 2.06 3.99 7.19
N LYS A 39 2.18 5.17 7.81
CA LYS A 39 1.90 6.45 7.14
C LYS A 39 2.74 6.65 5.89
N LYS A 40 4.04 6.36 5.96
CA LYS A 40 4.95 6.42 4.81
C LYS A 40 4.58 5.41 3.71
N PHE A 41 4.18 4.20 4.09
CA PHE A 41 3.68 3.20 3.12
C PHE A 41 2.46 3.72 2.37
N VAL A 42 1.45 4.21 3.10
CA VAL A 42 0.21 4.73 2.51
C VAL A 42 0.50 5.90 1.57
N GLN A 43 1.34 6.84 1.99
CA GLN A 43 1.70 7.99 1.15
C GLN A 43 2.31 7.55 -0.18
N VAL A 44 3.31 6.66 -0.15
CA VAL A 44 3.98 6.19 -1.37
C VAL A 44 3.01 5.43 -2.30
N GLN A 45 2.09 4.63 -1.74
CA GLN A 45 1.08 3.94 -2.55
C GLN A 45 0.08 4.93 -3.18
N ASN A 46 -0.32 5.95 -2.44
CA ASN A 46 -1.19 7.01 -2.93
C ASN A 46 -0.51 7.80 -4.05
N ASP A 47 0.77 8.12 -3.94
CA ASP A 47 1.50 8.87 -4.98
C ASP A 47 1.53 8.11 -6.32
N ILE A 48 1.75 6.79 -6.28
CA ILE A 48 1.70 5.92 -7.47
C ILE A 48 0.30 5.94 -8.08
N THR A 49 -0.72 5.75 -7.24
CA THR A 49 -2.11 5.66 -7.66
C THR A 49 -2.59 6.98 -8.25
N MET A 50 -2.28 8.09 -7.59
CA MET A 50 -2.65 9.43 -8.06
C MET A 50 -1.95 9.77 -9.37
N SER A 51 -0.64 9.49 -9.49
CA SER A 51 0.07 9.67 -10.75
C SER A 51 -0.55 8.88 -11.91
N PHE A 52 -0.98 7.63 -11.66
CA PHE A 52 -1.67 6.83 -12.66
C PHE A 52 -3.04 7.41 -13.01
N LEU A 53 -3.87 7.73 -12.01
CA LEU A 53 -5.21 8.26 -12.24
C LEU A 53 -5.18 9.65 -12.90
N ASP A 54 -4.24 10.52 -12.54
CA ASP A 54 -4.06 11.86 -13.14
C ASP A 54 -3.64 11.79 -14.61
N SER A 55 -3.04 10.67 -15.03
CA SER A 55 -2.74 10.44 -16.45
C SER A 55 -3.98 10.12 -17.30
N CYS A 56 -5.14 9.85 -16.68
CA CYS A 56 -6.37 9.54 -17.40
C CYS A 56 -7.03 10.82 -17.97
N PRO A 57 -7.14 10.96 -19.31
CA PRO A 57 -7.68 12.17 -19.94
C PRO A 57 -9.14 12.47 -19.57
N TYR A 58 -9.91 11.44 -19.22
CA TYR A 58 -11.34 11.54 -18.94
C TYR A 58 -11.65 11.72 -17.46
N ARG A 59 -10.64 11.71 -16.57
CA ARG A 59 -10.86 11.75 -15.11
C ARG A 59 -11.68 12.97 -14.69
N ASN A 60 -11.35 14.14 -15.22
CA ASN A 60 -12.06 15.38 -14.89
C ASN A 60 -13.48 15.43 -15.45
N GLU A 61 -13.70 14.88 -16.66
CA GLU A 61 -15.04 14.81 -17.25
C GLU A 61 -15.96 13.90 -16.44
N ILE A 62 -15.45 12.73 -16.01
CA ILE A 62 -16.20 11.80 -15.18
C ILE A 62 -16.50 12.46 -13.82
N LYS A 63 -15.50 13.07 -13.18
CA LYS A 63 -15.66 13.74 -11.90
C LYS A 63 -16.77 14.81 -11.95
N SER A 64 -16.75 15.68 -12.96
CA SER A 64 -17.74 16.74 -13.14
C SER A 64 -19.17 16.25 -13.40
N LYS A 65 -19.37 14.99 -13.82
CA LYS A 65 -20.72 14.43 -14.04
C LYS A 65 -21.38 13.93 -12.75
N TYR A 66 -20.60 13.70 -11.69
CA TYR A 66 -21.06 13.11 -10.44
C TYR A 66 -20.81 13.99 -9.20
N GLU A 67 -20.28 15.20 -9.39
CA GLU A 67 -20.22 16.29 -8.40
C GLU A 67 -21.38 17.27 -8.60
#